data_AF-W6MM77-F1
#
_entry.id   AF-W6MM77-F1
#
_cell.length_a   1.000
_cell.length_b   1.000
_cell.length_c   1.000
_cell.angle_alpha   90.00
_cell.angle_beta   90.00
_cell.angle_gamma   90.00
#
_symmetry.space_group_name_H-M   'P 1'
#
loop_
_entity.id
_entity.type
_entity.pdbx_description
1 polymer ?
#
loop_
_entity_poly.entity_id
_entity_poly.type
_entity_poly.pdbx_seq_one_letter_code
_entity_poly.pdbx_strand_id
1 'polypeptide(L)'
;MQLYSIAQLTPRVVGRACSALLRNTLQVNQVRTATKKAAGSKTHMQDSKGRRLGPKKQNNERVKVGQILIRQRGTKFYPGENAGIGKDHTIFALEPGWVRYYLDPFHPKRKFIGVSLDRDTPLPTPHFEPRRRRFGCVELTDSWQASREEERMSRKEYIAFPEILSEKAKRDARRIAKADFYKKALPEFVELSGEELDIAAARMVSVEAMVRGGKSLEDARFYTSYNYGYDKSLEVQRGELSAASAESVKAQYTEIAEKLDAAVVLDCRFKLCKSLTEAETEATRNDILAQLKATEQTPLNAELKAHIASLIDNQVFDLSSRVKLRRRFLKPVASEPVGIVQDDKKTRAVIQRWNYKENKVEVIQRSQEAFGVN
;
A
#
# COMPACT_ATOMS: atom_id res chain seq x y z
N MET A 1 27.34 -58.03 6.30
CA MET A 1 28.12 -59.29 6.17
C MET A 1 29.52 -58.94 5.71
N GLN A 2 30.53 -59.45 6.44
CA GLN A 2 31.93 -59.76 6.05
C GLN A 2 32.69 -58.76 5.15
N LEU A 3 33.68 -58.00 5.62
CA LEU A 3 35.05 -58.32 6.08
C LEU A 3 36.00 -59.00 5.05
N TYR A 4 37.25 -58.51 5.06
CA TYR A 4 38.53 -59.02 4.50
C TYR A 4 38.81 -58.74 3.01
N SER A 5 40.05 -58.53 2.50
CA SER A 5 41.42 -58.82 2.96
C SER A 5 42.42 -58.03 2.06
N ILE A 6 43.43 -57.30 2.55
CA ILE A 6 44.87 -57.64 2.77
C ILE A 6 45.74 -57.91 1.51
N ALA A 7 46.92 -57.24 1.47
CA ALA A 7 48.28 -57.69 1.05
C ALA A 7 48.96 -56.78 0.01
N GLN A 8 50.01 -55.99 0.34
CA GLN A 8 51.45 -56.34 0.55
C GLN A 8 52.23 -56.58 -0.78
N LEU A 9 53.15 -55.68 -1.17
CA LEU A 9 54.62 -55.61 -0.92
C LEU A 9 55.53 -56.35 -1.94
N THR A 10 56.33 -55.56 -2.67
CA THR A 10 57.75 -55.80 -3.12
C THR A 10 58.06 -56.90 -4.18
N PRO A 11 59.31 -57.04 -4.68
CA PRO A 11 60.32 -56.06 -5.17
C PRO A 11 60.95 -56.50 -6.54
N ARG A 12 61.87 -55.70 -7.10
CA ARG A 12 63.05 -56.29 -7.78
C ARG A 12 64.28 -55.37 -7.82
N VAL A 13 65.36 -55.91 -7.28
CA VAL A 13 66.76 -55.45 -7.28
C VAL A 13 67.48 -56.05 -8.48
N VAL A 14 68.28 -55.25 -9.19
CA VAL A 14 69.55 -55.61 -9.86
C VAL A 14 70.31 -54.28 -10.00
N GLY A 15 71.53 -54.01 -9.52
CA GLY A 15 72.66 -54.86 -9.21
C GLY A 15 73.68 -54.84 -10.35
N ARG A 16 74.51 -53.79 -10.48
CA ARG A 16 75.82 -53.90 -11.16
C ARG A 16 76.84 -52.88 -10.65
N ALA A 17 77.99 -53.42 -10.28
CA ALA A 17 79.17 -52.79 -9.72
C ALA A 17 80.17 -52.33 -10.81
N CYS A 18 81.34 -51.88 -10.32
CA CYS A 18 82.53 -51.34 -11.02
C CYS A 18 82.47 -49.83 -11.28
N SER A 19 83.46 -49.03 -10.94
CA SER A 19 84.82 -49.31 -10.47
C SER A 19 85.39 -48.06 -9.78
N ALA A 20 86.17 -48.30 -8.73
CA ALA A 20 86.91 -47.28 -8.01
C ALA A 20 88.17 -46.89 -8.80
N LEU A 21 88.40 -45.58 -8.94
CA LEU A 21 89.74 -45.02 -9.07
C LEU A 21 89.81 -43.75 -8.25
N LEU A 22 90.28 -43.92 -7.02
CA LEU A 22 90.76 -42.84 -6.16
C LEU A 22 91.99 -42.22 -6.81
N ARG A 23 91.91 -40.94 -7.20
CA ARG A 23 93.09 -40.10 -7.39
C ARG A 23 93.15 -39.08 -6.28
N ASN A 24 94.10 -39.33 -5.39
CA ASN A 24 94.48 -38.46 -4.30
C ASN A 24 95.38 -37.36 -4.89
N THR A 25 94.87 -36.13 -5.02
CA THR A 25 95.67 -34.96 -5.39
C THR A 25 95.29 -33.78 -4.51
N LEU A 26 96.11 -33.58 -3.47
CA LEU A 26 96.43 -32.33 -2.76
C LEU A 26 95.35 -31.23 -2.77
N GLN A 27 94.57 -31.17 -1.69
CA GLN A 27 93.77 -29.97 -1.36
C GLN A 27 94.71 -28.81 -1.02
N VAL A 28 95.00 -27.97 -2.01
CA VAL A 28 95.49 -26.61 -1.76
C VAL A 28 94.29 -25.78 -1.32
N ASN A 29 94.17 -25.52 -0.02
CA ASN A 29 93.20 -24.57 0.51
C ASN A 29 93.59 -23.15 0.08
N GLN A 30 93.18 -22.72 -1.11
CA GLN A 30 93.21 -21.31 -1.49
C GLN A 30 92.19 -20.55 -0.63
N VAL A 31 92.68 -19.83 0.38
CA VAL A 31 91.89 -18.79 1.04
C VAL A 31 91.69 -17.66 0.04
N ARG A 32 90.55 -17.66 -0.65
CA ARG A 32 90.13 -16.51 -1.46
C ARG A 32 89.43 -15.51 -0.55
N THR A 33 90.14 -14.46 -0.17
CA THR A 33 89.50 -13.24 0.33
C THR A 33 88.64 -12.67 -0.80
N ALA A 34 87.31 -12.75 -0.63
CA ALA A 34 86.37 -12.15 -1.56
C ALA A 34 86.54 -10.64 -1.58
N THR A 35 87.23 -10.10 -2.59
CA THR A 35 87.22 -8.67 -2.87
C THR A 35 85.88 -8.32 -3.49
N LYS A 36 85.07 -7.60 -2.69
CA LYS A 36 83.73 -7.03 -2.91
C LYS A 36 82.56 -7.84 -2.34
N LYS A 37 82.25 -7.62 -1.06
CA LYS A 37 80.85 -7.55 -0.58
C LYS A 37 80.23 -6.23 -1.05
N ALA A 38 79.94 -6.12 -2.34
CA ALA A 38 79.20 -4.98 -2.89
C ALA A 38 78.42 -5.43 -4.14
N ALA A 39 77.54 -6.41 -3.98
CA ALA A 39 76.48 -6.69 -4.93
C ALA A 39 75.20 -6.84 -4.10
N GLY A 40 74.42 -5.77 -3.98
CA GLY A 40 73.17 -5.78 -3.23
C GLY A 40 72.23 -6.86 -3.78
N SER A 41 71.73 -7.74 -2.93
CA SER A 41 70.82 -8.84 -3.30
C SER A 41 69.36 -8.39 -3.50
N LYS A 42 69.13 -7.15 -3.95
CA LYS A 42 67.79 -6.64 -4.27
C LYS A 42 67.79 -5.97 -5.64
N THR A 43 67.60 -6.78 -6.67
CA THR A 43 67.14 -6.29 -7.96
C THR A 43 65.61 -6.21 -7.94
N HIS A 44 65.06 -5.00 -8.08
CA HIS A 44 63.61 -4.77 -8.15
C HIS A 44 63.08 -5.02 -9.58
N MET A 45 63.23 -6.24 -10.09
CA MET A 45 62.67 -6.65 -11.40
C MET A 45 61.28 -7.29 -11.24
N GLN A 46 60.37 -6.59 -10.56
CA GLN A 46 58.96 -7.00 -10.44
C GLN A 46 58.08 -5.97 -11.14
N ASP A 47 57.44 -6.39 -12.22
CA ASP A 47 56.39 -5.60 -12.88
C ASP A 47 55.13 -6.45 -13.07
N SER A 48 53.98 -5.79 -13.07
CA SER A 48 52.70 -6.42 -13.25
C SER A 48 52.29 -6.45 -14.73
N LYS A 49 51.62 -7.51 -15.17
CA LYS A 49 51.09 -7.60 -16.54
C LYS A 49 50.10 -6.45 -16.81
N GLY A 50 50.16 -5.89 -18.02
CA GLY A 50 49.21 -4.87 -18.48
C GLY A 50 47.75 -5.32 -18.34
N ARG A 51 46.90 -4.44 -17.78
CA ARG A 51 45.50 -4.77 -17.41
C ARG A 51 44.50 -4.64 -18.55
N ARG A 52 44.96 -4.35 -19.78
CA ARG A 52 44.13 -4.21 -21.00
C ARG A 52 42.97 -3.21 -20.82
N LEU A 53 43.20 -2.13 -20.07
CA LEU A 53 42.26 -1.02 -19.90
C LEU A 53 42.11 -0.23 -21.20
N GLY A 54 41.13 0.66 -21.28
CA GLY A 54 40.84 1.52 -22.43
C GLY A 54 39.48 1.23 -23.08
N PRO A 55 39.11 2.07 -24.07
CA PRO A 55 37.86 1.93 -24.80
C PRO A 55 37.84 0.59 -25.55
N LYS A 56 36.67 -0.04 -25.55
CA LYS A 56 36.37 -1.30 -26.24
C LYS A 56 35.39 -1.08 -27.39
N LYS A 57 34.63 0.02 -27.34
CA LYS A 57 33.74 0.48 -28.39
C LYS A 57 34.05 1.93 -28.75
N GLN A 58 34.13 2.20 -30.05
CA GLN A 58 34.43 3.52 -30.57
C GLN A 58 33.16 4.36 -30.70
N ASN A 59 33.34 5.66 -30.96
CA ASN A 59 32.22 6.57 -31.23
C ASN A 59 31.48 6.11 -32.49
N ASN A 60 30.14 6.17 -32.48
CA ASN A 60 29.24 5.68 -33.54
C ASN A 60 29.38 4.19 -33.85
N GLU A 61 29.84 3.37 -32.90
CA GLU A 61 29.81 1.92 -33.04
C GLU A 61 28.47 1.36 -32.53
N ARG A 62 27.90 0.40 -33.26
CA ARG A 62 26.67 -0.29 -32.85
C ARG A 62 26.95 -1.24 -31.70
N VAL A 63 26.13 -1.18 -30.66
CA VAL A 63 26.25 -2.01 -29.46
C VAL A 63 24.95 -2.75 -29.13
N LYS A 64 25.11 -3.90 -28.47
CA LYS A 64 24.02 -4.69 -27.87
C LYS A 64 24.04 -4.52 -26.35
N VAL A 65 22.91 -4.84 -25.71
CA VAL A 65 22.77 -4.83 -24.25
C VAL A 65 23.89 -5.66 -23.59
N GLY A 66 24.50 -5.10 -22.55
CA GLY A 66 25.58 -5.73 -21.77
C GLY A 66 26.98 -5.63 -22.39
N GLN A 67 27.14 -5.10 -23.61
CA GLN A 67 28.47 -4.93 -24.20
C GLN A 67 29.27 -3.85 -23.47
N ILE A 68 30.54 -4.16 -23.20
CA ILE A 68 31.47 -3.25 -22.54
C ILE A 68 31.88 -2.14 -23.52
N LEU A 69 31.71 -0.88 -23.09
CA LEU A 69 32.11 0.30 -23.84
C LEU A 69 33.55 0.71 -23.51
N ILE A 70 33.91 0.70 -22.22
CA ILE A 70 35.27 1.03 -21.76
C ILE A 70 35.60 0.29 -20.46
N ARG A 71 36.85 -0.16 -20.34
CA ARG A 71 37.42 -0.63 -19.05
C ARG A 71 38.38 0.40 -18.50
N GLN A 72 38.23 0.78 -17.24
CA GLN A 72 39.01 1.86 -16.64
C GLN A 72 39.36 1.59 -15.18
N ARG A 73 40.19 2.45 -14.61
CA ARG A 73 40.48 2.52 -13.17
C ARG A 73 40.06 3.92 -12.72
N GLY A 74 39.08 3.98 -11.83
CA GLY A 74 38.31 5.20 -11.58
C GLY A 74 37.46 5.61 -12.79
N THR A 75 36.65 6.66 -12.60
CA THR A 75 35.75 7.20 -13.63
C THR A 75 36.45 8.27 -14.46
N LYS A 76 37.25 7.85 -15.45
CA LYS A 76 37.79 8.79 -16.46
C LYS A 76 36.67 9.24 -17.40
N PHE A 77 35.79 8.31 -17.73
CA PHE A 77 34.49 8.57 -18.31
C PHE A 77 33.39 8.19 -17.32
N TYR A 78 32.31 8.94 -17.33
CA TYR A 78 31.09 8.71 -16.56
C TYR A 78 30.04 8.05 -17.45
N PRO A 79 29.15 7.22 -16.86
CA PRO A 79 28.03 6.66 -17.60
C PRO A 79 27.06 7.79 -18.00
N GLY A 80 26.79 7.90 -19.29
CA GLY A 80 25.81 8.81 -19.87
C GLY A 80 24.47 8.12 -20.11
N GLU A 81 23.69 8.66 -21.06
CA GLU A 81 22.39 8.09 -21.44
C GLU A 81 22.51 6.61 -21.85
N ASN A 82 21.59 5.75 -21.37
CA ASN A 82 21.50 4.32 -21.69
C ASN A 82 22.80 3.50 -21.46
N ALA A 83 23.67 3.98 -20.57
CA ALA A 83 24.89 3.28 -20.17
C ALA A 83 24.92 3.05 -18.64
N GLY A 84 25.36 1.87 -18.24
CA GLY A 84 25.54 1.46 -16.86
C GLY A 84 27.02 1.45 -16.45
N ILE A 85 27.29 1.43 -15.14
CA ILE A 85 28.64 1.32 -14.59
C ILE A 85 28.75 0.09 -13.68
N GLY A 86 29.78 -0.73 -13.90
CA GLY A 86 30.08 -1.90 -13.09
C GLY A 86 30.96 -1.57 -11.87
N LYS A 87 31.18 -2.57 -11.01
CA LYS A 87 32.00 -2.44 -9.78
C LYS A 87 33.42 -1.92 -10.05
N ASP A 88 34.04 -2.34 -11.16
CA ASP A 88 35.39 -1.90 -11.55
C ASP A 88 35.39 -0.61 -12.38
N HIS A 89 34.29 0.16 -12.34
CA HIS A 89 34.02 1.36 -13.14
C HIS A 89 33.98 1.11 -14.66
N THR A 90 33.86 -0.15 -15.09
CA THR A 90 33.60 -0.50 -16.49
C THR A 90 32.25 0.03 -16.92
N ILE A 91 32.19 0.77 -18.02
CA ILE A 91 30.92 1.25 -18.58
C ILE A 91 30.42 0.23 -19.61
N PHE A 92 29.14 -0.11 -19.55
CA PHE A 92 28.47 -1.05 -20.46
C PHE A 92 27.14 -0.51 -20.96
N ALA A 93 26.67 -0.99 -22.11
CA ALA A 93 25.40 -0.58 -22.71
C ALA A 93 24.20 -1.21 -21.98
N LEU A 94 23.20 -0.41 -21.61
CA LEU A 94 21.92 -0.90 -21.06
C LEU A 94 20.90 -1.19 -22.17
N GLU A 95 21.00 -0.46 -23.28
CA GLU A 95 20.13 -0.61 -24.44
C GLU A 95 20.96 -0.85 -25.70
N PRO A 96 20.42 -1.50 -26.74
CA PRO A 96 21.09 -1.57 -28.02
C PRO A 96 20.95 -0.22 -28.74
N GLY A 97 22.04 0.21 -29.38
CA GLY A 97 22.09 1.51 -30.04
C GLY A 97 23.50 1.83 -30.52
N TRP A 98 23.87 3.10 -30.47
CA TRP A 98 25.12 3.63 -31.00
C TRP A 98 25.89 4.40 -29.92
N VAL A 99 27.16 4.08 -29.75
CA VAL A 99 27.99 4.67 -28.69
C VAL A 99 28.30 6.12 -29.00
N ARG A 100 28.04 7.03 -28.06
CA ARG A 100 28.40 8.45 -28.17
C ARG A 100 29.27 8.88 -27.01
N TYR A 101 30.36 9.56 -27.34
CA TYR A 101 31.21 10.25 -26.37
C TYR A 101 30.86 11.74 -26.39
N TYR A 102 30.54 12.31 -25.23
CA TYR A 102 30.07 13.70 -25.16
C TYR A 102 30.43 14.40 -23.85
N LEU A 103 30.23 15.72 -23.84
CA LEU A 103 30.29 16.56 -22.65
C LEU A 103 28.88 17.05 -22.35
N ASP A 104 28.48 16.98 -21.09
CA ASP A 104 27.17 17.44 -20.65
C ASP A 104 27.31 18.82 -19.98
N PRO A 105 26.57 19.86 -20.44
CA PRO A 105 26.54 21.17 -19.78
C PRO A 105 26.23 21.12 -18.28
N PHE A 106 25.42 20.15 -17.82
CA PHE A 106 25.13 19.99 -16.39
C PHE A 106 26.36 19.56 -15.57
N HIS A 107 27.38 19.00 -16.24
CA HIS A 107 28.57 18.42 -15.61
C HIS A 107 29.85 18.84 -16.36
N PRO A 108 30.27 20.12 -16.24
CA PRO A 108 31.22 20.76 -17.16
C PRO A 108 32.64 20.17 -17.17
N LYS A 109 33.06 19.47 -16.10
CA LYS A 109 34.41 18.86 -15.98
C LYS A 109 34.42 17.35 -16.19
N ARG A 110 33.29 16.76 -16.58
CA ARG A 110 33.12 15.31 -16.71
C ARG A 110 32.91 14.91 -18.17
N LYS A 111 33.52 13.81 -18.57
CA LYS A 111 33.35 13.20 -19.90
C LYS A 111 32.38 12.05 -19.79
N PHE A 112 31.42 11.95 -20.71
CA PHE A 112 30.39 10.93 -20.69
C PHE A 112 30.52 9.96 -21.86
N ILE A 113 30.07 8.73 -21.62
CA ILE A 113 29.85 7.73 -22.65
C ILE A 113 28.41 7.26 -22.50
N GLY A 114 27.59 7.52 -23.51
CA GLY A 114 26.22 7.05 -23.58
C GLY A 114 25.98 6.21 -24.83
N VAL A 115 24.75 5.70 -24.96
CA VAL A 115 24.25 4.97 -26.11
C VAL A 115 23.01 5.68 -26.63
N SER A 116 23.10 6.26 -27.82
CA SER A 116 21.94 6.80 -28.53
C SER A 116 21.13 5.66 -29.14
N LEU A 117 19.81 5.73 -29.08
CA LEU A 117 18.93 4.71 -29.66
C LEU A 117 19.08 4.67 -31.19
N ASP A 118 18.99 5.83 -31.82
CA ASP A 118 19.19 5.99 -33.26
C ASP A 118 20.64 6.35 -33.57
N ARG A 119 21.03 6.10 -34.82
CA ARG A 119 22.37 6.44 -35.27
C ARG A 119 22.56 7.95 -35.32
N ASP A 120 21.54 8.71 -35.71
CA ASP A 120 21.70 10.14 -36.01
C ASP A 120 21.49 11.05 -34.81
N THR A 121 20.89 10.53 -33.73
CA THR A 121 20.66 11.31 -32.51
C THR A 121 22.00 11.63 -31.82
N PRO A 122 22.34 12.91 -31.65
CA PRO A 122 23.51 13.31 -30.88
C PRO A 122 23.22 13.18 -29.38
N LEU A 123 24.26 12.91 -28.61
CA LEU A 123 24.26 13.06 -27.15
C LEU A 123 25.18 14.25 -26.79
N PRO A 124 24.82 15.10 -25.81
CA PRO A 124 23.65 15.02 -24.92
C PRO A 124 22.34 15.39 -25.63
N THR A 125 21.23 14.77 -25.23
CA THR A 125 19.89 15.19 -25.70
C THR A 125 19.49 16.54 -25.09
N PRO A 126 18.65 17.33 -25.79
CA PRO A 126 18.09 18.56 -25.20
C PRO A 126 17.30 18.27 -23.92
N HIS A 127 17.56 19.03 -22.85
CA HIS A 127 17.06 18.72 -21.51
C HIS A 127 15.53 18.68 -21.38
N PHE A 128 14.83 19.57 -22.07
CA PHE A 128 13.37 19.70 -22.00
C PHE A 128 12.63 18.84 -23.03
N GLU A 129 13.35 18.18 -23.94
CA GLU A 129 12.71 17.25 -24.87
C GLU A 129 12.28 15.97 -24.14
N PRO A 130 11.17 15.35 -24.57
CA PRO A 130 10.75 14.08 -24.01
C PRO A 130 11.86 13.04 -24.21
N ARG A 131 12.17 12.31 -23.14
CA ARG A 131 13.19 11.26 -23.18
C ARG A 131 12.80 10.18 -24.18
N ARG A 132 13.66 9.95 -25.18
CA ARG A 132 13.54 8.81 -26.10
C ARG A 132 13.75 7.52 -25.32
N ARG A 133 12.79 6.58 -25.39
CA ARG A 133 12.82 5.29 -24.68
C ARG A 133 12.52 4.15 -25.64
N ARG A 134 13.13 2.98 -25.41
CA ARG A 134 12.85 1.77 -26.17
C ARG A 134 11.88 0.87 -25.39
N PHE A 135 10.76 0.49 -26.00
CA PHE A 135 9.80 -0.43 -25.37
C PHE A 135 10.39 -1.85 -25.22
N GLY A 136 10.99 -2.37 -26.28
CA GLY A 136 11.78 -3.62 -26.22
C GLY A 136 10.98 -4.92 -26.17
N CYS A 137 9.65 -4.85 -26.14
CA CYS A 137 8.76 -6.02 -26.20
C CYS A 137 8.04 -6.11 -27.56
N VAL A 138 7.54 -7.30 -27.89
CA VAL A 138 6.78 -7.60 -29.12
C VAL A 138 5.47 -8.26 -28.70
N GLU A 139 4.39 -7.96 -29.44
CA GLU A 139 3.10 -8.60 -29.24
C GLU A 139 3.16 -10.10 -29.59
N LEU A 140 2.54 -10.94 -28.77
CA LEU A 140 2.45 -12.38 -29.02
C LEU A 140 1.26 -12.64 -29.94
N THR A 141 1.53 -12.80 -31.24
CA THR A 141 0.49 -13.10 -32.25
C THR A 141 -0.03 -14.53 -32.17
N ASP A 142 0.76 -15.43 -31.59
CA ASP A 142 0.39 -16.83 -31.40
C ASP A 142 -0.53 -16.95 -30.17
N SER A 143 -1.77 -17.39 -30.40
CA SER A 143 -2.80 -17.46 -29.36
C SER A 143 -2.39 -18.36 -28.20
N TRP A 144 -1.71 -19.47 -28.47
CA TRP A 144 -1.25 -20.38 -27.42
C TRP A 144 -0.22 -19.71 -26.50
N GLN A 145 0.71 -18.94 -27.08
CA GLN A 145 1.69 -18.19 -26.29
C GLN A 145 1.04 -17.06 -25.50
N ALA A 146 0.07 -16.37 -26.11
CA ALA A 146 -0.71 -15.33 -25.45
C ALA A 146 -1.45 -15.88 -24.23
N SER A 147 -2.22 -16.96 -24.39
CA SER A 147 -2.95 -17.59 -23.26
C SER A 147 -2.01 -18.05 -22.15
N ARG A 148 -0.85 -18.63 -22.50
CA ARG A 148 0.13 -19.06 -21.50
C ARG A 148 0.73 -17.89 -20.72
N GLU A 149 0.90 -16.73 -21.36
CA GLU A 149 1.39 -15.52 -20.69
C GLU A 149 0.28 -14.84 -19.87
N GLU A 150 -0.98 -14.90 -20.31
CA GLU A 150 -2.15 -14.44 -19.53
C GLU A 150 -2.35 -15.24 -18.23
N GLU A 151 -2.18 -16.56 -18.31
CA GLU A 151 -2.28 -17.46 -17.14
C GLU A 151 -1.10 -17.31 -16.17
N ARG A 152 0.01 -16.71 -16.62
CA ARG A 152 1.23 -16.59 -15.82
C ARG A 152 1.05 -15.56 -14.71
N MET A 153 0.96 -16.05 -13.48
CA MET A 153 1.01 -15.21 -12.27
C MET A 153 2.37 -15.25 -11.59
N SER A 154 2.73 -14.19 -10.85
CA SER A 154 3.86 -14.25 -9.92
C SER A 154 3.56 -15.21 -8.77
N ARG A 155 4.62 -15.76 -8.14
CA ARG A 155 4.45 -16.64 -6.97
C ARG A 155 3.63 -15.99 -5.84
N LYS A 156 3.78 -14.67 -5.63
CA LYS A 156 3.06 -13.95 -4.59
C LYS A 156 1.57 -13.87 -4.90
N GLU A 157 1.23 -13.54 -6.14
CA GLU A 157 -0.16 -13.51 -6.60
C GLU A 157 -0.78 -14.90 -6.52
N TYR A 158 -0.09 -15.94 -7.01
CA TYR A 158 -0.59 -17.31 -6.96
C TYR A 158 -0.95 -17.77 -5.55
N ILE A 159 -0.09 -17.47 -4.55
CA ILE A 159 -0.35 -17.84 -3.15
C ILE A 159 -1.52 -17.04 -2.57
N ALA A 160 -1.64 -15.76 -2.89
CA ALA A 160 -2.70 -14.88 -2.36
C ALA A 160 -4.05 -15.03 -3.09
N PHE A 161 -4.05 -15.53 -4.32
CA PHE A 161 -5.21 -15.56 -5.19
C PHE A 161 -6.43 -16.28 -4.60
N PRO A 162 -6.32 -17.50 -4.01
CA PRO A 162 -7.46 -18.19 -3.42
C PRO A 162 -8.06 -17.42 -2.23
N GLU A 163 -7.22 -16.78 -1.41
CA GLU A 163 -7.66 -16.00 -0.27
C GLU A 163 -8.45 -14.76 -0.73
N ILE A 164 -7.91 -14.01 -1.70
CA ILE A 164 -8.56 -12.84 -2.31
C ILE A 164 -9.92 -13.20 -2.90
N LEU A 165 -10.03 -14.34 -3.60
CA LEU A 165 -11.29 -14.84 -4.12
C LEU A 165 -12.29 -15.17 -3.01
N SER A 166 -11.84 -15.83 -1.94
CA SER A 166 -12.69 -16.15 -0.78
C SER A 166 -13.23 -14.88 -0.10
N GLU A 167 -12.38 -13.85 0.03
CA GLU A 167 -12.79 -12.56 0.59
C GLU A 167 -13.74 -11.80 -0.33
N LYS A 168 -13.52 -11.87 -1.65
CA LYS A 168 -14.43 -11.29 -2.64
C LYS A 168 -15.81 -11.93 -2.50
N ALA A 169 -15.89 -13.26 -2.47
CA ALA A 169 -17.15 -13.97 -2.27
C ALA A 169 -17.85 -13.58 -0.95
N LYS A 170 -17.09 -13.45 0.15
CA LYS A 170 -17.63 -12.95 1.43
C LYS A 170 -18.18 -11.52 1.33
N ARG A 171 -17.49 -10.63 0.60
CA ARG A 171 -17.95 -9.25 0.36
C ARG A 171 -19.21 -9.22 -0.50
N ASP A 172 -19.27 -10.04 -1.54
CA ASP A 172 -20.42 -10.15 -2.44
C ASP A 172 -21.65 -10.69 -1.68
N ALA A 173 -21.49 -11.74 -0.87
CA ALA A 173 -22.55 -12.27 -0.01
C ALA A 173 -23.08 -11.22 1.00
N ARG A 174 -22.21 -10.40 1.59
CA ARG A 174 -22.63 -9.28 2.45
C ARG A 174 -23.42 -8.21 1.69
N ARG A 175 -23.06 -7.91 0.44
CA ARG A 175 -23.82 -6.95 -0.39
C ARG A 175 -25.19 -7.51 -0.75
N ILE A 176 -25.29 -8.80 -1.07
CA ILE A 176 -26.56 -9.47 -1.36
C ILE A 176 -27.46 -9.44 -0.13
N ALA A 177 -26.98 -9.91 1.02
CA ALA A 177 -27.75 -9.90 2.27
C ALA A 177 -28.24 -8.49 2.66
N LYS A 178 -27.45 -7.47 2.32
CA LYS A 178 -27.79 -6.06 2.54
C LYS A 178 -28.81 -5.54 1.54
N ALA A 179 -28.70 -5.92 0.27
CA ALA A 179 -29.74 -5.64 -0.72
C ALA A 179 -31.05 -6.29 -0.27
N ASP A 180 -31.04 -7.56 0.15
CA ASP A 180 -32.22 -8.27 0.66
C ASP A 180 -32.83 -7.60 1.89
N PHE A 181 -31.99 -7.04 2.78
CA PHE A 181 -32.45 -6.22 3.90
C PHE A 181 -33.20 -4.97 3.40
N TYR A 182 -32.65 -4.24 2.43
CA TYR A 182 -33.31 -3.08 1.83
C TYR A 182 -34.59 -3.46 1.10
N LYS A 183 -34.61 -4.58 0.37
CA LYS A 183 -35.81 -5.08 -0.30
C LYS A 183 -36.97 -5.30 0.66
N LYS A 184 -36.68 -5.81 1.86
CA LYS A 184 -37.70 -6.04 2.91
C LYS A 184 -38.16 -4.76 3.60
N ALA A 185 -37.28 -3.77 3.74
CA ALA A 185 -37.56 -2.58 4.55
C ALA A 185 -38.12 -1.39 3.74
N LEU A 186 -37.77 -1.25 2.46
CA LEU A 186 -38.24 -0.15 1.61
C LEU A 186 -39.77 -0.06 1.45
N PRO A 187 -40.54 -1.16 1.40
CA PRO A 187 -42.00 -1.10 1.29
C PRO A 187 -42.70 -0.35 2.43
N GLU A 188 -42.08 -0.19 3.60
CA GLU A 188 -42.63 0.62 4.70
C GLU A 188 -42.59 2.14 4.43
N PHE A 189 -41.73 2.56 3.49
CA PHE A 189 -41.47 3.98 3.19
C PHE A 189 -41.98 4.40 1.82
N VAL A 190 -41.87 3.51 0.81
CA VAL A 190 -42.22 3.80 -0.58
C VAL A 190 -42.92 2.60 -1.21
N GLU A 191 -44.01 2.88 -1.91
CA GLU A 191 -44.70 1.89 -2.74
C GLU A 191 -43.92 1.70 -4.05
N LEU A 192 -43.06 0.68 -4.08
CA LEU A 192 -42.31 0.24 -5.27
C LEU A 192 -42.62 -1.24 -5.54
N SER A 193 -42.73 -1.61 -6.82
CA SER A 193 -43.14 -2.96 -7.21
C SER A 193 -42.01 -3.73 -7.91
N GLY A 194 -41.88 -5.03 -7.61
CA GLY A 194 -41.03 -5.98 -8.33
C GLY A 194 -39.61 -5.49 -8.65
N GLU A 195 -39.35 -5.25 -9.93
CA GLU A 195 -38.03 -4.86 -10.46
C GLU A 195 -37.57 -3.47 -9.97
N GLU A 196 -38.49 -2.54 -9.74
CA GLU A 196 -38.17 -1.20 -9.22
C GLU A 196 -37.58 -1.28 -7.81
N LEU A 197 -38.10 -2.22 -7.01
CA LEU A 197 -37.65 -2.48 -5.65
C LEU A 197 -36.24 -3.08 -5.62
N ASP A 198 -35.91 -3.92 -6.61
CA ASP A 198 -34.56 -4.47 -6.78
C ASP A 198 -33.54 -3.39 -7.14
N ILE A 199 -33.90 -2.50 -8.07
CA ILE A 199 -33.07 -1.35 -8.47
C ILE A 199 -32.89 -0.38 -7.29
N ALA A 200 -33.97 -0.09 -6.56
CA ALA A 200 -33.95 0.75 -5.37
C ALA A 200 -33.06 0.17 -4.26
N ALA A 201 -33.15 -1.13 -3.99
CA ALA A 201 -32.29 -1.80 -3.02
C ALA A 201 -30.81 -1.74 -3.41
N ALA A 202 -30.49 -1.96 -4.69
CA ALA A 202 -29.12 -1.84 -5.21
C ALA A 202 -28.57 -0.41 -5.11
N ARG A 203 -29.42 0.60 -5.38
CA ARG A 203 -29.11 2.01 -5.17
C ARG A 203 -28.77 2.28 -3.70
N MET A 204 -29.59 1.80 -2.76
CA MET A 204 -29.37 2.02 -1.33
C MET A 204 -28.07 1.40 -0.82
N VAL A 205 -27.72 0.20 -1.28
CA VAL A 205 -26.42 -0.41 -0.97
C VAL A 205 -25.25 0.49 -1.41
N SER A 206 -25.36 1.09 -2.60
CA SER A 206 -24.34 1.95 -3.20
C SER A 206 -24.25 3.31 -2.50
N VAL A 207 -25.38 3.95 -2.21
CA VAL A 207 -25.43 5.23 -1.48
C VAL A 207 -24.81 5.05 -0.10
N GLU A 208 -25.21 4.00 0.64
CA GLU A 208 -24.64 3.75 1.97
C GLU A 208 -23.13 3.47 1.91
N ALA A 209 -22.65 2.77 0.88
CA ALA A 209 -21.22 2.52 0.71
C ALA A 209 -20.44 3.83 0.50
N MET A 210 -20.98 4.78 -0.25
CA MET A 210 -20.36 6.09 -0.48
C MET A 210 -20.40 6.98 0.75
N VAL A 211 -21.53 7.02 1.48
CA VAL A 211 -21.64 7.75 2.75
C VAL A 211 -20.68 7.17 3.79
N ARG A 212 -20.57 5.84 3.87
CA ARG A 212 -19.58 5.16 4.71
C ARG A 212 -18.13 5.46 4.27
N GLY A 213 -17.93 5.70 2.98
CA GLY A 213 -16.67 6.18 2.40
C GLY A 213 -16.36 7.66 2.67
N GLY A 214 -17.23 8.39 3.37
CA GLY A 214 -17.03 9.79 3.76
C GLY A 214 -17.55 10.81 2.76
N LYS A 215 -18.37 10.41 1.79
CA LYS A 215 -19.08 11.35 0.90
C LYS A 215 -20.29 11.97 1.61
N SER A 216 -20.66 13.19 1.23
CA SER A 216 -21.94 13.77 1.63
C SER A 216 -23.10 12.94 1.05
N LEU A 217 -24.29 13.05 1.64
CA LEU A 217 -25.46 12.32 1.16
C LEU A 217 -25.83 12.74 -0.27
N GLU A 218 -25.75 14.04 -0.57
CA GLU A 218 -26.01 14.61 -1.90
C GLU A 218 -25.03 14.07 -2.94
N ASP A 219 -23.73 14.11 -2.63
CA ASP A 219 -22.70 13.57 -3.52
C ASP A 219 -22.92 12.08 -3.74
N ALA A 220 -23.22 11.32 -2.69
CA ALA A 220 -23.46 9.89 -2.78
C ALA A 220 -24.66 9.57 -3.70
N ARG A 221 -25.76 10.30 -3.57
CA ARG A 221 -26.95 10.18 -4.44
C ARG A 221 -26.63 10.55 -5.89
N PHE A 222 -25.88 11.63 -6.10
CA PHE A 222 -25.47 12.05 -7.43
C PHE A 222 -24.57 11.01 -8.10
N TYR A 223 -23.50 10.57 -7.43
CA TYR A 223 -22.55 9.60 -7.99
C TYR A 223 -23.18 8.24 -8.25
N THR A 224 -24.11 7.79 -7.41
CA THR A 224 -24.83 6.53 -7.66
C THR A 224 -25.69 6.59 -8.91
N SER A 225 -26.43 7.68 -9.12
CA SER A 225 -27.18 7.90 -10.36
C SER A 225 -26.27 8.02 -11.59
N TYR A 226 -25.18 8.77 -11.45
CA TYR A 226 -24.20 8.95 -12.52
C TYR A 226 -23.55 7.62 -12.93
N ASN A 227 -23.09 6.83 -11.96
CA ASN A 227 -22.45 5.54 -12.22
C ASN A 227 -23.40 4.57 -12.92
N TYR A 228 -24.67 4.51 -12.48
CA TYR A 228 -25.67 3.69 -13.16
C TYR A 228 -25.87 4.12 -14.63
N GLY A 229 -26.01 5.43 -14.88
CA GLY A 229 -26.13 5.96 -16.24
C GLY A 229 -24.87 5.73 -17.09
N TYR A 230 -23.69 5.78 -16.48
CA TYR A 230 -22.42 5.50 -17.14
C TYR A 230 -22.29 4.01 -17.49
N ASP A 231 -22.66 3.10 -16.58
CA ASP A 231 -22.68 1.66 -16.85
C ASP A 231 -23.60 1.32 -18.02
N LYS A 232 -24.79 1.93 -18.09
CA LYS A 232 -25.69 1.80 -19.26
C LYS A 232 -25.10 2.37 -20.55
N SER A 233 -24.26 3.40 -20.48
CA SER A 233 -23.55 3.89 -21.67
C SER A 233 -22.45 2.93 -22.14
N LEU A 234 -21.78 2.24 -21.21
CA LEU A 234 -20.80 1.20 -21.53
C LEU A 234 -21.47 -0.03 -22.16
N GLU A 235 -22.66 -0.42 -21.69
CA GLU A 235 -23.46 -1.50 -22.30
C GLU A 235 -23.81 -1.19 -23.77
N VAL A 236 -24.17 0.07 -24.08
CA VAL A 236 -24.41 0.52 -25.47
C VAL A 236 -23.14 0.45 -26.31
N GLN A 237 -21.99 0.88 -25.77
CA GLN A 237 -20.71 0.80 -26.48
C GLN A 237 -20.27 -0.64 -26.76
N ARG A 238 -20.62 -1.59 -25.90
CA ARG A 238 -20.41 -3.03 -26.12
C ARG A 238 -21.40 -3.65 -27.11
N GLY A 239 -22.48 -2.95 -27.45
CA GLY A 239 -23.55 -3.44 -28.31
C GLY A 239 -24.55 -4.35 -27.60
N GLU A 240 -24.54 -4.41 -26.26
CA GLU A 240 -25.48 -5.20 -25.45
C GLU A 240 -26.88 -4.55 -25.41
N LEU A 241 -26.93 -3.23 -25.55
CA LEU A 241 -28.17 -2.43 -25.48
C LEU A 241 -28.24 -1.42 -26.63
N SER A 242 -29.44 -1.11 -27.11
CA SER A 242 -29.64 -0.02 -28.08
C SER A 242 -29.63 1.34 -27.37
N ALA A 243 -29.19 2.39 -28.06
CA ALA A 243 -29.12 3.74 -27.49
C ALA A 243 -30.48 4.23 -26.97
N ALA A 244 -31.56 4.01 -27.73
CA ALA A 244 -32.92 4.37 -27.33
C ALA A 244 -33.39 3.60 -26.09
N SER A 245 -33.07 2.30 -25.99
CA SER A 245 -33.39 1.51 -24.80
C SER A 245 -32.56 1.94 -23.58
N ALA A 246 -31.36 2.44 -23.77
CA ALA A 246 -30.53 2.89 -22.66
C ALA A 246 -31.04 4.22 -22.09
N GLU A 247 -31.52 5.12 -22.95
CA GLU A 247 -32.14 6.37 -22.53
C GLU A 247 -33.43 6.13 -21.75
N SER A 248 -34.28 5.20 -22.18
CA SER A 248 -35.50 4.86 -21.44
C SER A 248 -35.21 4.26 -20.07
N VAL A 249 -34.25 3.32 -19.97
CA VAL A 249 -33.83 2.72 -18.70
C VAL A 249 -33.20 3.75 -17.76
N LYS A 250 -32.45 4.72 -18.30
CA LYS A 250 -31.90 5.83 -17.51
C LYS A 250 -33.01 6.71 -16.95
N ALA A 251 -34.00 7.07 -17.77
CA ALA A 251 -35.15 7.87 -17.34
C ALA A 251 -35.96 7.17 -16.24
N GLN A 252 -36.24 5.87 -16.42
CA GLN A 252 -36.90 5.04 -15.39
C GLN A 252 -36.10 5.03 -14.08
N TYR A 253 -34.77 4.87 -14.16
CA TYR A 253 -33.92 4.90 -12.99
C TYR A 253 -33.94 6.26 -12.28
N THR A 254 -33.89 7.37 -13.02
CA THR A 254 -33.96 8.71 -12.43
C THR A 254 -35.28 8.96 -11.71
N GLU A 255 -36.40 8.49 -12.27
CA GLU A 255 -37.70 8.59 -11.62
C GLU A 255 -37.76 7.78 -10.31
N ILE A 256 -37.23 6.55 -10.31
CA ILE A 256 -37.14 5.71 -9.10
C ILE A 256 -36.22 6.37 -8.06
N ALA A 257 -35.10 6.92 -8.50
CA ALA A 257 -34.13 7.59 -7.63
C ALA A 257 -34.74 8.83 -6.96
N GLU A 258 -35.46 9.67 -7.70
CA GLU A 258 -36.12 10.86 -7.17
C GLU A 258 -37.22 10.50 -6.16
N LYS A 259 -38.06 9.50 -6.49
CA LYS A 259 -39.09 8.98 -5.56
C LYS A 259 -38.47 8.47 -4.26
N LEU A 260 -37.38 7.72 -4.36
CA LEU A 260 -36.70 7.14 -3.21
C LEU A 260 -35.98 8.21 -2.37
N ASP A 261 -35.27 9.14 -3.01
CA ASP A 261 -34.51 10.19 -2.32
C ASP A 261 -35.43 11.19 -1.62
N ALA A 262 -36.64 11.39 -2.15
CA ALA A 262 -37.69 12.19 -1.55
C ALA A 262 -38.33 11.55 -0.31
N ALA A 263 -38.29 10.22 -0.17
CA ALA A 263 -38.98 9.49 0.90
C ALA A 263 -38.05 8.90 1.98
N VAL A 264 -36.81 8.56 1.63
CA VAL A 264 -35.90 7.79 2.47
C VAL A 264 -34.56 8.49 2.66
N VAL A 265 -34.09 8.52 3.92
CA VAL A 265 -32.75 9.00 4.30
C VAL A 265 -32.05 7.95 5.17
N LEU A 266 -30.73 7.92 5.11
CA LEU A 266 -29.89 7.10 5.98
C LEU A 266 -29.51 7.89 7.24
N ASP A 267 -29.79 7.30 8.40
CA ASP A 267 -29.27 7.79 9.67
C ASP A 267 -27.73 7.68 9.74
N CYS A 268 -27.09 8.34 10.70
CA CYS A 268 -25.67 8.23 10.98
C CYS A 268 -25.22 6.80 11.39
N ARG A 269 -26.15 5.92 11.77
CA ARG A 269 -25.92 4.47 11.96
C ARG A 269 -26.32 3.61 10.75
N PHE A 270 -26.60 4.25 9.62
CA PHE A 270 -27.05 3.62 8.38
C PHE A 270 -28.36 2.84 8.52
N LYS A 271 -29.26 3.33 9.38
CA LYS A 271 -30.63 2.84 9.46
C LYS A 271 -31.50 3.63 8.48
N LEU A 272 -32.48 2.97 7.88
CA LEU A 272 -33.49 3.63 7.05
C LEU A 272 -34.41 4.46 7.92
N CYS A 273 -34.62 5.70 7.51
CA CYS A 273 -35.56 6.60 8.15
C CYS A 273 -36.31 7.41 7.10
N LYS A 274 -37.45 8.00 7.51
CA LYS A 274 -38.22 8.90 6.65
C LYS A 274 -37.41 10.17 6.40
N SER A 275 -37.36 10.60 5.15
CA SER A 275 -36.82 11.91 4.79
C SER A 275 -37.54 13.01 5.56
N LEU A 276 -36.77 14.00 6.01
CA LEU A 276 -37.27 15.23 6.61
C LEU A 276 -36.74 16.39 5.80
N THR A 277 -37.54 17.45 5.68
CA THR A 277 -37.03 18.72 5.17
C THR A 277 -36.06 19.34 6.18
N GLU A 278 -35.20 20.27 5.74
CA GLU A 278 -34.25 20.95 6.63
C GLU A 278 -34.97 21.68 7.78
N ALA A 279 -36.09 22.35 7.48
CA ALA A 279 -36.89 23.06 8.47
C ALA A 279 -37.51 22.10 9.52
N GLU A 280 -38.07 20.97 9.09
CA GLU A 280 -38.60 19.95 10.01
C GLU A 280 -37.48 19.31 10.84
N THR A 281 -36.32 19.11 10.25
CA THR A 281 -35.13 18.60 10.93
C THR A 281 -34.68 19.56 12.03
N GLU A 282 -34.68 20.86 11.78
CA GLU A 282 -34.34 21.86 12.79
C GLU A 282 -35.40 22.00 13.88
N ALA A 283 -36.68 21.97 13.52
CA ALA A 283 -37.78 22.01 14.48
C ALA A 283 -37.71 20.81 15.45
N THR A 284 -37.64 19.60 14.91
CA THR A 284 -37.50 18.37 15.71
C THR A 284 -36.21 18.35 16.53
N ARG A 285 -35.10 18.89 15.99
CA ARG A 285 -33.84 19.07 16.75
C ARG A 285 -34.06 19.93 17.99
N ASN A 286 -34.70 21.07 17.82
CA ASN A 286 -34.91 22.05 18.88
C ASN A 286 -35.87 21.49 19.95
N ASP A 287 -36.92 20.79 19.53
CA ASP A 287 -37.87 20.13 20.44
C ASP A 287 -37.17 19.07 21.30
N ILE A 288 -36.34 18.22 20.68
CA ILE A 288 -35.58 17.20 21.42
C ILE A 288 -34.59 17.88 22.38
N LEU A 289 -33.89 18.92 21.94
CA LEU A 289 -32.98 19.67 22.81
C LEU A 289 -33.70 20.33 23.98
N ALA A 290 -34.94 20.79 23.79
CA ALA A 290 -35.77 21.33 24.88
C ALA A 290 -36.17 20.23 25.87
N GLN A 291 -36.60 19.06 25.39
CA GLN A 291 -36.91 17.89 26.22
C GLN A 291 -35.68 17.41 27.01
N LEU A 292 -34.51 17.35 26.37
CA LEU A 292 -33.26 16.98 27.03
C LEU A 292 -32.87 18.01 28.10
N LYS A 293 -33.00 19.31 27.82
CA LYS A 293 -32.75 20.35 28.83
C LYS A 293 -33.67 20.24 30.04
N ALA A 294 -34.94 19.89 29.84
CA ALA A 294 -35.89 19.70 30.93
C ALA A 294 -35.51 18.55 31.88
N THR A 295 -34.67 17.61 31.42
CA THR A 295 -34.21 16.44 32.21
C THR A 295 -32.87 16.65 32.92
N GLU A 296 -32.21 17.82 32.82
CA GLU A 296 -30.86 18.03 33.38
C GLU A 296 -30.76 17.97 34.91
N GLN A 297 -31.87 18.19 35.64
CA GLN A 297 -31.87 18.31 37.11
C GLN A 297 -32.47 17.09 37.84
N THR A 298 -33.03 16.13 37.10
CA THR A 298 -33.64 14.94 37.71
C THR A 298 -32.62 13.80 37.87
N PRO A 299 -32.65 13.03 38.97
CA PRO A 299 -31.79 11.85 39.12
C PRO A 299 -32.13 10.81 38.04
N LEU A 300 -31.11 10.20 37.44
CA LEU A 300 -31.31 9.24 36.34
C LEU A 300 -31.83 7.89 36.85
N ASN A 301 -33.11 7.65 36.64
CA ASN A 301 -33.70 6.31 36.71
C ASN A 301 -33.43 5.52 35.40
N ALA A 302 -33.52 4.19 35.44
CA ALA A 302 -33.33 3.31 34.28
C ALA A 302 -34.29 3.65 33.12
N GLU A 303 -35.56 3.94 33.44
CA GLU A 303 -36.57 4.35 32.46
C GLU A 303 -36.23 5.70 31.81
N LEU A 304 -35.81 6.68 32.62
CA LEU A 304 -35.38 7.99 32.12
C LEU A 304 -34.13 7.88 31.24
N LYS A 305 -33.18 7.00 31.59
CA LYS A 305 -31.99 6.71 30.80
C LYS A 305 -32.34 6.14 29.43
N ALA A 306 -33.27 5.18 29.39
CA ALA A 306 -33.78 4.60 28.15
C ALA A 306 -34.52 5.66 27.30
N HIS A 307 -35.32 6.51 27.94
CA HIS A 307 -36.02 7.61 27.27
C HIS A 307 -35.04 8.63 26.66
N ILE A 308 -34.06 9.13 27.43
CA ILE A 308 -33.01 10.04 26.94
C ILE A 308 -32.22 9.39 25.80
N ALA A 309 -31.88 8.11 25.91
CA ALA A 309 -31.18 7.39 24.85
C ALA A 309 -32.02 7.31 23.56
N SER A 310 -33.34 7.11 23.67
CA SER A 310 -34.25 7.10 22.52
C SER A 310 -34.35 8.47 21.84
N LEU A 311 -34.38 9.57 22.62
CA LEU A 311 -34.35 10.93 22.10
C LEU A 311 -33.05 11.25 21.36
N ILE A 312 -31.89 10.84 21.89
CA ILE A 312 -30.59 11.09 21.27
C ILE A 312 -30.38 10.23 20.01
N ASP A 313 -30.91 9.00 19.98
CA ASP A 313 -30.79 8.09 18.84
C ASP A 313 -31.75 8.43 17.68
N ASN A 314 -32.39 9.61 17.71
CA ASN A 314 -33.20 10.14 16.62
C ASN A 314 -32.36 10.61 15.41
N GLN A 315 -32.88 10.45 14.20
CA GLN A 315 -32.21 10.66 12.90
C GLN A 315 -31.62 12.07 12.68
N VAL A 316 -32.10 13.06 13.42
CA VAL A 316 -31.78 14.48 13.28
C VAL A 316 -30.33 14.83 13.72
N PHE A 317 -29.74 13.97 14.55
CA PHE A 317 -28.39 14.18 15.09
C PHE A 317 -27.35 13.35 14.33
N ASP A 318 -26.28 14.02 13.92
CA ASP A 318 -25.09 13.37 13.41
C ASP A 318 -24.36 12.58 14.51
N LEU A 319 -23.43 11.72 14.09
CA LEU A 319 -22.68 10.88 15.02
C LEU A 319 -21.92 11.70 16.08
N SER A 320 -21.34 12.84 15.71
CA SER A 320 -20.59 13.69 16.63
C SER A 320 -21.52 14.32 17.67
N SER A 321 -22.66 14.87 17.24
CA SER A 321 -23.65 15.41 18.17
C SER A 321 -24.24 14.35 19.08
N ARG A 322 -24.56 13.14 18.59
CA ARG A 322 -25.03 12.04 19.45
C ARG A 322 -24.03 11.72 20.55
N VAL A 323 -22.73 11.63 20.21
CA VAL A 323 -21.68 11.37 21.20
C VAL A 323 -21.60 12.52 22.22
N LYS A 324 -21.67 13.78 21.78
CA LYS A 324 -21.66 14.95 22.67
C LYS A 324 -22.87 14.98 23.61
N LEU A 325 -24.07 14.71 23.10
CA LEU A 325 -25.30 14.68 23.89
C LEU A 325 -25.28 13.54 24.90
N ARG A 326 -24.85 12.33 24.51
CA ARG A 326 -24.68 11.21 25.45
C ARG A 326 -23.70 11.55 26.56
N ARG A 327 -22.57 12.19 26.25
CA ARG A 327 -21.60 12.64 27.28
C ARG A 327 -22.16 13.71 28.23
N ARG A 328 -23.09 14.54 27.75
CA ARG A 328 -23.71 15.62 28.54
C ARG A 328 -24.82 15.10 29.45
N PHE A 329 -25.76 14.34 28.90
CA PHE A 329 -27.02 13.96 29.57
C PHE A 329 -26.98 12.56 30.21
N LEU A 330 -26.18 11.63 29.67
CA LEU A 330 -26.03 10.27 30.19
C LEU A 330 -24.68 10.12 30.91
N LYS A 331 -24.44 10.99 31.90
CA LYS A 331 -23.23 10.90 32.73
C LYS A 331 -23.31 9.67 33.64
N PRO A 332 -22.19 8.98 33.92
CA PRO A 332 -22.19 7.86 34.85
C PRO A 332 -22.52 8.30 36.29
N VAL A 333 -22.16 9.54 36.64
CA VAL A 333 -22.43 10.15 37.95
C VAL A 333 -23.00 11.54 37.74
N ALA A 334 -24.11 11.84 38.43
CA ALA A 334 -24.74 13.17 38.41
C ALA A 334 -23.86 14.22 39.10
N SER A 335 -24.11 15.51 38.83
CA SER A 335 -23.44 16.60 39.53
C SER A 335 -23.87 16.70 41.00
N GLU A 336 -23.07 17.40 41.80
CA GLU A 336 -23.24 17.52 43.24
C GLU A 336 -24.63 17.99 43.74
N PRO A 337 -25.32 19.00 43.17
CA PRO A 337 -26.63 19.40 43.72
C PRO A 337 -27.66 18.27 43.74
N VAL A 338 -27.49 17.24 42.92
CA VAL A 338 -28.36 16.05 42.88
C VAL A 338 -27.73 14.94 43.73
N GLY A 339 -28.39 14.53 44.82
CA GLY A 339 -27.99 13.35 45.61
C GLY A 339 -26.88 13.57 46.64
N ILE A 340 -26.67 14.79 47.14
CA ILE A 340 -25.94 15.02 48.39
C ILE A 340 -26.83 14.58 49.56
N VAL A 341 -26.28 13.78 50.47
CA VAL A 341 -26.97 13.38 51.69
C VAL A 341 -26.34 14.12 52.87
N GLN A 342 -27.15 14.86 53.64
CA GLN A 342 -26.71 15.55 54.86
C GLN A 342 -26.78 14.67 56.11
N ASP A 343 -27.59 13.60 56.08
CA ASP A 343 -27.85 12.71 57.22
C ASP A 343 -27.17 11.33 57.11
N ASP A 344 -26.95 10.67 58.26
CA ASP A 344 -26.41 9.30 58.37
C ASP A 344 -27.37 8.18 57.92
N LYS A 345 -27.85 8.23 56.67
CA LYS A 345 -28.64 7.14 56.08
C LYS A 345 -27.74 5.99 55.60
N LYS A 346 -28.23 4.75 55.73
CA LYS A 346 -27.47 3.48 55.61
C LYS A 346 -26.90 3.14 54.21
N THR A 347 -27.35 3.77 53.13
CA THR A 347 -26.92 3.44 51.74
C THR A 347 -26.31 4.65 51.04
N ARG A 348 -25.02 4.92 51.29
CA ARG A 348 -24.27 6.04 50.69
C ARG A 348 -22.90 5.60 50.16
N ALA A 349 -22.45 6.21 49.08
CA ALA A 349 -21.08 6.10 48.61
C ALA A 349 -20.27 7.27 49.20
N VAL A 350 -19.09 6.95 49.74
CA VAL A 350 -18.18 7.94 50.30
C VAL A 350 -17.08 8.21 49.29
N ILE A 351 -16.93 9.48 48.90
CA ILE A 351 -15.90 9.95 47.98
C ILE A 351 -15.04 10.96 48.73
N GLN A 352 -13.72 10.82 48.65
CA GLN A 352 -12.79 11.77 49.22
C GLN A 352 -12.12 12.56 48.11
N ARG A 353 -12.06 13.89 48.22
CA ARG A 353 -11.32 14.75 47.30
C ARG A 353 -10.47 15.75 48.06
N TRP A 354 -9.44 16.26 47.39
CA TRP A 354 -8.66 17.36 47.92
C TRP A 354 -9.37 18.70 47.63
N ASN A 355 -9.66 19.48 48.66
CA ASN A 355 -10.21 20.83 48.50
C ASN A 355 -9.06 21.85 48.56
N TYR A 356 -8.74 22.44 47.40
CA TYR A 356 -7.66 23.42 47.27
C TYR A 356 -7.93 24.77 47.95
N LYS A 357 -9.18 25.10 48.30
CA LYS A 357 -9.49 26.35 49.03
C LYS A 357 -9.18 26.23 50.51
N GLU A 358 -9.49 25.07 51.10
CA GLU A 358 -9.29 24.81 52.54
C GLU A 358 -8.00 24.04 52.85
N ASN A 359 -7.30 23.54 51.82
CA ASN A 359 -6.13 22.68 51.93
C ASN A 359 -6.35 21.45 52.83
N LYS A 360 -7.52 20.82 52.69
CA LYS A 360 -7.93 19.64 53.46
C LYS A 360 -8.60 18.61 52.55
N VAL A 361 -8.60 17.36 53.01
CA VAL A 361 -9.39 16.29 52.40
C VAL A 361 -10.85 16.52 52.75
N GLU A 362 -11.67 16.78 51.73
CA GLU A 362 -13.12 16.91 51.82
C GLU A 362 -13.76 15.54 51.60
N VAL A 363 -14.58 15.11 52.55
CA VAL A 363 -15.33 13.85 52.49
C VAL A 363 -16.75 14.15 52.03
N ILE A 364 -17.12 13.66 50.84
CA ILE A 364 -18.44 13.86 50.24
C ILE A 364 -19.22 12.55 50.31
N GLN A 365 -20.45 12.65 50.77
CA GLN A 365 -21.38 11.54 50.85
C GLN A 365 -22.45 11.67 49.77
N ARG A 366 -22.51 10.68 48.88
CA ARG A 366 -23.42 10.64 47.73
C ARG A 366 -24.47 9.55 47.94
N SER A 367 -25.74 9.84 47.64
CA SER A 367 -26.79 8.81 47.56
C SER A 367 -26.52 7.84 46.41
N GLN A 368 -27.05 6.62 46.48
CA GLN A 368 -26.95 5.69 45.35
C GLN A 368 -27.66 6.21 44.09
N GLU A 369 -28.70 7.03 44.23
CA GLU A 369 -29.44 7.67 43.13
C GLU A 369 -28.57 8.63 42.28
N ALA A 370 -27.46 9.11 42.83
CA ALA A 370 -26.52 9.97 42.12
C ALA A 370 -25.64 9.20 41.12
N PHE A 371 -25.53 7.88 41.29
CA PHE A 371 -24.82 7.00 40.38
C PHE A 371 -25.86 6.42 39.43
N GLY A 372 -25.68 6.63 38.13
CA GLY A 372 -26.63 6.10 37.14
C GLY A 372 -26.78 4.60 37.36
N VAL A 373 -28.02 4.15 37.62
CA VAL A 373 -28.31 2.73 37.80
C VAL A 373 -27.84 1.98 36.54
N ASN A 374 -27.15 0.85 36.74
CA ASN A 374 -26.76 -0.03 35.65
C ASN A 374 -27.98 -0.69 35.02
#